data_AF-B7Z668-F1
#
_entry.id   AF-B7Z668-F1
#
_cell.length_a   1.000
_cell.length_b   1.000
_cell.length_c   1.000
_cell.angle_alpha   90.00
_cell.angle_beta   90.00
_cell.angle_gamma   90.00
#
_symmetry.space_group_name_H-M   'P 1'
#
loop_
_entity.id
_entity.type
_entity.pdbx_description
1 polymer ?
#
loop_
_entity_poly.entity_id
_entity_poly.type
_entity_poly.pdbx_seq_one_letter_code
_entity_poly.pdbx_strand_id
1 'polypeptide(L)'
;MPFSRTEDGKIYQRAFGGQSLKFGKGRQAHRCCCVADRTGHSILHTSYGRSLRYDTSCFVEYFALDLLIENRECRGVIALCIEDGSIHHIRAKNTVVATGVKKLFF
;
A
#
# COMPACT_ATOMS: atom_id res chain seq x y z
N MET A 1 2.25 -5.84 -13.54
CA MET A 1 3.47 -5.29 -12.94
C MET A 1 4.66 -5.61 -13.85
N PRO A 2 5.33 -4.59 -14.40
CA PRO A 2 6.40 -4.77 -15.40
C PRO A 2 7.77 -4.98 -14.73
N PHE A 3 7.96 -6.10 -14.03
CA PHE A 3 9.26 -6.44 -13.43
C PHE A 3 10.39 -6.42 -14.46
N SER A 4 11.56 -5.89 -14.05
CA SER A 4 12.81 -6.08 -14.78
C SER A 4 13.08 -7.58 -14.94
N ARG A 5 13.71 -7.96 -16.06
CA ARG A 5 13.91 -9.36 -16.42
C ARG A 5 15.39 -9.74 -16.45
N THR A 6 15.66 -10.98 -16.07
CA THR A 6 16.93 -11.65 -16.34
C THR A 6 16.99 -12.10 -17.80
N GLU A 7 18.18 -12.52 -18.26
CA GLU A 7 18.37 -13.06 -19.62
C GLU A 7 17.48 -14.28 -19.92
N ASP A 8 17.17 -15.08 -18.89
CA ASP A 8 16.25 -16.23 -18.96
C ASP A 8 14.77 -15.84 -18.76
N GLY A 9 14.43 -14.55 -18.79
CA GLY A 9 13.05 -14.05 -18.75
C GLY A 9 12.36 -14.07 -17.37
N LYS A 10 13.07 -14.49 -16.32
CA LYS A 10 12.57 -14.46 -14.94
C LYS A 10 12.59 -13.06 -14.35
N ILE A 11 11.98 -12.88 -13.18
CA ILE A 11 12.02 -11.60 -12.46
C ILE A 11 13.45 -11.35 -11.98
N TYR A 12 14.01 -10.22 -12.39
CA TYR A 12 15.30 -9.76 -11.91
C TYR A 12 15.22 -9.38 -10.42
N GLN A 13 16.25 -9.77 -9.67
CA GLN A 13 16.39 -9.52 -8.24
C GLN A 13 17.75 -8.92 -7.94
N ARG A 14 17.79 -7.82 -7.19
CA ARG A 14 19.03 -7.16 -6.75
C ARG A 14 19.40 -7.53 -5.32
N ALA A 15 20.67 -7.29 -4.98
CA ALA A 15 21.11 -7.26 -3.59
C ALA A 15 20.47 -6.06 -2.86
N PHE A 16 20.28 -6.20 -1.55
CA PHE A 16 19.77 -5.13 -0.69
C PHE A 16 20.30 -5.30 0.74
N GLY A 17 20.30 -4.22 1.51
CA GLY A 17 20.86 -4.21 2.86
C GLY A 17 20.21 -5.25 3.79
N GLY A 18 21.01 -5.90 4.64
CA GLY A 18 20.53 -6.87 5.63
C GLY A 18 20.06 -8.21 5.05
N GLN A 19 20.43 -8.54 3.81
CA GLN A 19 19.99 -9.77 3.15
C GLN A 19 21.13 -10.77 2.95
N SER A 20 21.09 -11.91 3.65
CA SER A 20 22.08 -12.99 3.53
C SER A 20 21.46 -14.34 3.13
N LEU A 21 22.31 -15.27 2.69
CA LEU A 21 22.00 -16.70 2.50
C LEU A 21 22.40 -17.51 3.74
N LYS A 22 21.88 -18.74 3.85
CA LYS A 22 22.27 -19.72 4.89
C LYS A 22 22.26 -19.15 6.32
N PHE A 23 21.16 -18.52 6.73
CA PHE A 23 20.97 -17.95 8.08
C PHE A 23 22.11 -17.01 8.53
N GLY A 24 22.58 -16.13 7.64
CA GLY A 24 23.66 -15.19 7.97
C GLY A 24 25.07 -15.71 7.75
N LYS A 25 25.25 -17.02 7.52
CA LYS A 25 26.58 -17.63 7.32
C LYS A 25 27.03 -17.63 5.85
N GLY A 26 26.11 -17.33 4.93
CA GLY A 26 26.38 -17.27 3.50
C GLY A 26 26.66 -15.85 3.01
N ARG A 27 26.97 -15.75 1.71
CA ARG A 27 27.13 -14.47 1.01
C ARG A 27 25.82 -13.65 0.98
N GLN A 28 25.95 -12.41 0.53
CA GLN A 28 24.85 -11.50 0.22
C GLN A 28 23.79 -12.19 -0.66
N ALA A 29 22.52 -12.06 -0.27
CA ALA A 29 21.39 -12.57 -1.03
C ALA A 29 20.91 -11.55 -2.07
N HIS A 30 20.34 -12.09 -3.16
CA HIS A 30 19.70 -11.33 -4.23
C HIS A 30 18.22 -11.72 -4.29
N ARG A 31 17.39 -11.05 -3.50
CA ARG A 31 15.95 -11.38 -3.41
C ARG A 31 15.02 -10.16 -3.44
N CYS A 32 15.57 -8.97 -3.67
CA CYS A 32 14.78 -7.75 -3.86
C CYS A 32 14.35 -7.65 -5.33
N CYS A 33 13.13 -8.12 -5.64
CA CYS A 33 12.54 -7.96 -6.97
C CYS A 33 12.32 -6.46 -7.25
N CYS A 34 12.64 -6.01 -8.47
CA CYS A 34 12.49 -4.59 -8.81
C CYS A 34 11.99 -4.32 -10.23
N VAL A 35 11.50 -3.09 -10.42
CA VAL A 35 11.29 -2.48 -11.73
C VAL A 35 12.29 -1.34 -11.81
N ALA A 36 13.50 -1.63 -12.29
CA ALA A 36 14.64 -0.72 -12.17
C ALA A 36 14.73 -0.10 -10.76
N ASP A 37 14.65 1.22 -10.67
CA ASP A 37 14.59 2.05 -9.47
C ASP A 37 13.19 2.66 -9.20
N ARG A 38 12.15 2.23 -9.93
CA ARG A 38 10.77 2.76 -9.89
C ARG A 38 9.74 1.70 -9.50
N THR A 39 10.13 0.75 -8.65
CA THR A 39 9.24 -0.33 -8.19
C THR A 39 7.97 0.19 -7.52
N GLY A 40 8.08 1.23 -6.68
CA GLY A 40 6.95 1.85 -5.99
C GLY A 40 5.91 2.47 -6.94
N HIS A 41 6.38 3.22 -7.94
CA HIS A 41 5.52 3.75 -9.00
C HIS A 41 4.80 2.63 -9.74
N SER A 42 5.55 1.60 -10.16
CA SER A 42 5.01 0.51 -10.97
C SER A 42 3.98 -0.35 -10.21
N ILE A 43 4.22 -0.63 -8.93
CA ILE A 43 3.27 -1.40 -8.12
C ILE A 43 2.00 -0.59 -7.86
N LEU A 44 2.11 0.71 -7.56
CA LEU A 44 0.95 1.55 -7.31
C LEU A 44 0.04 1.67 -8.54
N HIS A 45 0.62 1.96 -9.71
CA HIS A 45 -0.15 2.00 -10.96
C HIS A 45 -0.74 0.64 -11.33
N THR A 46 0.01 -0.47 -11.12
CA THR A 46 -0.53 -1.81 -11.40
C THR A 46 -1.72 -2.12 -10.50
N SER A 47 -1.61 -1.85 -9.19
CA SER A 47 -2.66 -2.13 -8.22
C SER A 47 -3.89 -1.25 -8.44
N TYR A 48 -3.70 0.04 -8.71
CA TYR A 48 -4.78 0.95 -9.08
C TYR A 48 -5.49 0.51 -10.36
N GLY A 49 -4.74 0.21 -11.44
CA GLY A 49 -5.33 -0.31 -12.67
C GLY A 49 -6.07 -1.64 -12.46
N ARG A 50 -5.66 -2.45 -11.47
CA ARG A 50 -6.38 -3.68 -11.11
C ARG A 50 -7.63 -3.42 -10.29
N SER A 51 -7.65 -2.42 -9.39
CA SER A 51 -8.82 -2.11 -8.58
C SER A 51 -10.00 -1.64 -9.44
N LEU A 52 -9.73 -0.97 -10.56
CA LEU A 52 -10.75 -0.55 -11.53
C LEU A 52 -11.53 -1.70 -12.18
N ARG A 53 -11.09 -2.96 -12.01
CA ARG A 53 -11.81 -4.14 -12.52
C ARG A 53 -12.88 -4.66 -11.56
N TYR A 54 -13.04 -4.03 -10.40
CA TYR A 54 -13.99 -4.41 -9.36
C TYR A 54 -14.93 -3.24 -9.09
N ASP A 55 -16.11 -3.55 -8.56
CA ASP A 55 -17.14 -2.56 -8.22
C ASP A 55 -16.88 -1.91 -6.84
N THR A 56 -15.64 -1.52 -6.60
CA THR A 56 -15.24 -0.87 -5.35
C THR A 56 -15.62 0.60 -5.42
N SER A 57 -16.46 1.07 -4.50
CA SER A 57 -16.71 2.51 -4.33
C SER A 57 -15.45 3.23 -3.85
N CYS A 58 -14.86 4.06 -4.71
CA CYS A 58 -13.72 4.89 -4.37
C CYS A 58 -14.17 6.31 -4.03
N PHE A 59 -14.02 6.68 -2.77
CA PHE A 59 -14.21 8.05 -2.28
C PHE A 59 -12.89 8.81 -2.39
N VAL A 60 -12.59 9.30 -3.60
CA VAL A 60 -11.35 10.02 -3.90
C VAL A 60 -11.38 11.40 -3.23
N GLU A 61 -10.29 11.80 -2.60
CA GLU A 61 -10.18 13.09 -1.87
C GLU A 61 -11.18 13.24 -0.71
N TYR A 62 -11.45 12.13 -0.01
CA TYR A 62 -12.12 12.13 1.29
C TYR A 62 -11.09 12.05 2.42
N PHE A 63 -11.07 13.04 3.29
CA PHE A 63 -10.18 13.09 4.44
C PHE A 63 -10.86 12.44 5.66
N ALA A 64 -10.38 11.27 6.07
CA ALA A 64 -10.87 10.61 7.28
C ALA A 64 -10.47 11.41 8.53
N LEU A 65 -11.45 11.75 9.37
CA LEU A 65 -11.27 12.57 10.56
C LEU A 65 -11.11 11.72 11.83
N ASP A 66 -12.01 10.76 12.03
CA ASP A 66 -12.01 9.87 13.20
C ASP A 66 -12.72 8.54 12.92
N LEU A 67 -12.50 7.55 13.79
CA LEU A 67 -13.21 6.28 13.80
C LEU A 67 -14.54 6.41 14.53
N LEU A 68 -15.57 5.77 13.99
CA LEU A 68 -16.86 5.63 14.70
C LEU A 68 -16.74 4.46 15.68
N ILE A 69 -16.56 4.75 16.97
CA ILE A 69 -16.44 3.73 18.02
C ILE A 69 -17.72 3.66 18.84
N GLU A 70 -18.29 2.46 18.95
CA GLU A 70 -19.48 2.19 19.77
C GLU A 70 -19.24 0.88 20.54
N ASN A 71 -19.41 0.88 21.85
CA ASN A 71 -19.22 -0.31 22.70
C ASN A 71 -17.85 -0.99 22.49
N ARG A 72 -16.79 -0.20 22.25
CA ARG A 72 -15.42 -0.64 21.91
C ARG A 72 -15.29 -1.37 20.57
N GLU A 73 -16.31 -1.32 19.71
CA GLU A 73 -16.26 -1.83 18.35
C GLU A 73 -16.18 -0.67 17.34
N CYS A 74 -15.40 -0.84 16.28
CA CYS A 74 -15.38 0.11 15.17
C CYS A 74 -16.59 -0.13 14.26
N ARG A 75 -17.35 0.93 13.99
CA ARG A 75 -18.56 0.95 13.16
C ARG A 75 -18.38 1.70 11.84
N GLY A 76 -17.16 2.16 11.54
CA GLY A 76 -16.86 2.92 10.33
C GLY A 76 -15.97 4.14 10.61
N VAL A 77 -16.10 5.16 9.76
CA VAL A 77 -15.34 6.42 9.84
C VAL A 77 -16.23 7.64 9.58
N ILE A 78 -15.85 8.77 10.19
CA ILE A 78 -16.33 10.09 9.79
C ILE A 78 -15.27 10.71 8.85
N ALA A 79 -15.71 11.26 7.72
CA ALA A 79 -14.84 11.83 6.71
C ALA A 79 -15.36 13.17 6.17
N LEU A 80 -14.43 14.05 5.81
CA LEU A 80 -14.68 15.31 5.11
C LEU A 80 -14.46 15.09 3.61
N CYS A 81 -15.46 15.39 2.78
CA CYS A 81 -15.27 15.50 1.33
C CYS A 81 -14.53 16.82 1.04
N ILE A 82 -13.35 16.74 0.45
CA ILE A 82 -12.53 17.94 0.19
C ILE A 82 -13.13 18.78 -0.94
N GLU A 83 -13.80 18.14 -1.91
CA GLU A 83 -14.37 18.81 -3.08
C GLU A 83 -15.49 19.79 -2.70
N ASP A 84 -16.41 19.39 -1.81
CA ASP A 84 -17.61 20.18 -1.49
C ASP A 84 -17.72 20.59 0.00
N GLY A 85 -16.83 20.12 0.86
CA GLY A 85 -16.81 20.42 2.29
C GLY A 85 -17.84 19.65 3.13
N SER A 86 -18.58 18.70 2.55
CA SER A 86 -19.59 17.91 3.26
C SER A 86 -18.99 16.86 4.19
N ILE A 87 -19.71 16.52 5.26
CA ILE A 87 -19.33 15.50 6.24
C ILE A 87 -20.10 14.21 5.98
N HIS A 88 -19.37 13.09 5.88
CA HIS A 88 -19.91 11.77 5.57
C HIS A 88 -19.64 10.78 6.71
N HIS A 89 -20.68 10.06 7.12
CA HIS A 89 -20.56 8.91 8.02
C HIS A 89 -20.54 7.62 7.21
N ILE A 90 -19.34 7.08 6.96
CA ILE A 90 -19.16 5.84 6.22
C ILE A 90 -19.26 4.69 7.21
N ARG A 91 -20.44 4.07 7.32
CA ARG A 91 -20.68 2.93 8.22
C ARG A 91 -20.23 1.62 7.58
N ALA A 92 -19.50 0.81 8.34
CA ALA A 92 -19.05 -0.51 7.92
C ALA A 92 -18.99 -1.47 9.11
N LYS A 93 -19.17 -2.77 8.85
CA LYS A 93 -18.97 -3.82 9.87
C LYS A 93 -17.50 -4.02 10.22
N ASN A 94 -16.61 -3.74 9.27
CA ASN A 94 -15.16 -3.87 9.43
C ASN A 94 -14.49 -2.66 8.79
N THR A 95 -13.50 -2.10 9.47
CA THR A 95 -12.72 -0.93 9.01
C THR A 95 -11.24 -1.29 8.98
N VAL A 96 -10.57 -1.05 7.86
CA VAL A 96 -9.13 -1.29 7.68
C VAL A 96 -8.41 0.06 7.60
N VAL A 97 -7.44 0.29 8.48
CA VAL A 97 -6.61 1.51 8.47
C VAL A 97 -5.33 1.24 7.70
N ALA A 98 -5.15 1.95 6.59
CA ALA A 98 -3.98 1.84 5.70
C ALA A 98 -3.43 3.22 5.30
N THR A 99 -3.36 4.16 6.25
CA THR A 99 -3.06 5.60 6.03
C THR A 99 -1.58 5.93 5.88
N GLY A 100 -0.71 4.93 5.73
CA GLY A 100 0.75 5.12 5.75
C GLY A 100 1.29 5.38 7.16
N VAL A 101 2.51 5.91 7.24
CA VAL A 101 3.22 6.18 8.51
C VAL A 101 3.54 7.66 8.65
N LYS A 102 3.54 8.16 9.90
CA LYS A 102 4.10 9.47 10.22
C LYS A 102 5.63 9.35 10.21
N LYS A 103 6.31 10.13 9.39
CA LYS A 103 7.75 10.31 9.51
C LYS A 103 8.00 11.24 10.69
N LEU A 104 8.36 10.69 11.86
CA LEU A 104 8.94 11.50 12.94
C LEU A 104 10.35 11.88 12.50
N PHE A 105 10.54 13.15 12.16
CA PHE A 105 11.86 13.75 12.16
C PHE A 105 12.22 14.01 13.63
N PHE A 106 13.23 13.31 14.13
CA PHE A 106 13.95 13.67 15.35
C PHE A 106 15.20 14.45 14.95
#